data_AF-A0A0F2JA00-F1
#
_entry.id   AF-A0A0F2JA00-F1
#
_cell.length_a   1.000
_cell.length_b   1.000
_cell.length_c   1.000
_cell.angle_alpha   90.00
_cell.angle_beta   90.00
_cell.angle_gamma   90.00
#
_symmetry.space_group_name_H-M   'P 1'
#
loop_
_entity.id
_entity.type
_entity.pdbx_description
1 polymer ?
#
loop_
_entity_poly.entity_id
_entity_poly.type
_entity_poly.pdbx_seq_one_letter_code
_entity_poly.pdbx_strand_id
1 'polypeptide(L)'
;MKVKKVKPEAVRNLNKFLTKRLERIATMMELLTEAHDDWAITGKKDYILLETETYDFNDAIKILKEQGFDGSEFILKVEYTRKWGVL
;
A
#
# COMPACT_ATOMS: atom_id res chain seq x y z
N MET A 1 26.78 16.19 2.07
CA MET A 1 26.97 16.81 3.40
C MET A 1 27.25 15.70 4.42
N LYS A 2 28.42 15.66 5.09
CA LYS A 2 28.73 14.63 6.09
C LYS A 2 28.09 15.02 7.44
N VAL A 3 27.13 14.23 7.92
CA VAL A 3 26.45 14.48 9.21
C VAL A 3 27.32 13.93 10.34
N LYS A 4 28.01 14.81 11.08
CA LYS A 4 29.06 14.42 12.04
C LYS A 4 28.54 13.90 13.40
N LYS A 5 27.23 13.79 13.62
CA LYS A 5 26.66 13.46 14.95
C LYS A 5 25.37 12.62 14.86
N VAL A 6 25.40 11.46 14.22
CA VAL A 6 24.31 10.49 14.33
C VAL A 6 24.50 9.72 15.65
N LYS A 7 23.55 9.85 16.58
CA LYS A 7 23.54 9.07 17.83
C LYS A 7 22.93 7.69 17.56
N PRO A 8 23.33 6.63 18.28
CA PRO A 8 22.69 5.30 18.18
C PRO A 8 21.17 5.35 18.35
N GLU A 9 20.67 6.28 19.17
CA GLU A 9 19.24 6.50 19.37
C GLU A 9 18.48 6.86 18.08
N ALA A 10 19.12 7.58 17.15
CA ALA A 10 18.51 7.89 15.86
C ALA A 10 18.27 6.63 15.03
N VAL A 11 19.18 5.65 15.08
CA VAL A 11 19.02 4.36 14.41
C VAL A 11 17.89 3.56 15.04
N ARG A 12 17.78 3.56 16.38
CA ARG A 12 16.67 2.89 17.08
C ARG A 12 15.32 3.51 16.76
N ASN A 13 15.25 4.84 16.69
CA ASN A 13 14.02 5.55 16.32
C ASN A 13 13.64 5.27 14.87
N LEU A 14 14.61 5.23 13.96
CA LEU A 14 14.39 4.82 12.58
C LEU A 14 13.86 3.38 12.51
N ASN A 15 14.45 2.43 13.27
CA ASN A 15 13.97 1.06 13.32
C ASN A 15 12.50 1.00 13.77
N LYS A 16 12.15 1.64 14.89
CA LYS A 16 10.76 1.69 15.38
C LYS A 16 9.79 2.25 14.34
N PHE A 17 10.20 3.33 13.66
CA PHE A 17 9.41 3.94 12.60
C PHE A 17 9.21 2.98 11.42
N LEU A 18 10.28 2.35 10.95
CA LEU A 18 10.24 1.40 9.84
C LEU A 18 9.41 0.17 10.19
N THR A 19 9.59 -0.43 11.36
CA THR A 19 8.78 -1.56 11.82
C THR A 19 7.30 -1.20 11.82
N LYS A 20 6.92 -0.06 12.42
CA LYS A 20 5.52 0.37 12.44
C LYS A 20 4.96 0.56 11.02
N ARG A 21 5.76 1.14 10.11
CA ARG A 21 5.34 1.38 8.74
C ARG A 21 5.18 0.07 7.94
N LEU A 22 6.12 -0.85 8.09
CA LEU A 22 6.07 -2.15 7.42
C LEU A 22 4.90 -3.00 7.94
N GLU A 23 4.64 -2.95 9.24
CA GLU A 23 3.46 -3.60 9.83
C GLU A 23 2.16 -3.08 9.22
N ARG A 24 2.02 -1.75 9.09
CA ARG A 24 0.85 -1.15 8.45
C ARG A 24 0.67 -1.60 7.00
N ILE A 25 1.76 -1.72 6.24
CA ILE A 25 1.71 -2.23 4.87
C ILE A 25 1.27 -3.70 4.84
N ALA A 26 1.83 -4.54 5.71
CA ALA A 26 1.44 -5.95 5.82
C ALA A 26 -0.05 -6.09 6.15
N THR A 27 -0.55 -5.34 7.14
CA THR A 27 -1.97 -5.33 7.48
C THR A 27 -2.86 -4.87 6.32
N MET A 28 -2.45 -3.87 5.54
CA MET A 28 -3.20 -3.50 4.32
C MET A 28 -3.27 -4.67 3.33
N MET A 29 -2.14 -5.35 3.11
CA MET A 29 -2.09 -6.50 2.20
C MET A 29 -3.01 -7.62 2.68
N GLU A 30 -2.95 -7.96 3.97
CA GLU A 30 -3.81 -8.97 4.58
C GLU A 30 -5.29 -8.65 4.34
N LEU A 31 -5.73 -7.43 4.67
CA LEU A 31 -7.12 -7.00 4.48
C LEU A 31 -7.57 -7.08 3.02
N LEU A 32 -6.72 -6.65 2.08
CA LEU A 32 -7.06 -6.67 0.66
C LEU A 32 -7.12 -8.11 0.13
N THR A 33 -6.17 -8.97 0.52
CA THR A 33 -6.14 -10.38 0.11
C THR A 33 -7.17 -11.27 0.79
N GLU A 34 -7.68 -10.86 1.96
CA GLU A 34 -8.80 -11.52 2.63
C GLU A 34 -10.14 -11.12 1.98
N ALA A 35 -10.26 -9.85 1.55
CA ALA A 35 -11.46 -9.34 0.92
C ALA A 35 -11.67 -9.84 -0.52
N HIS A 36 -10.60 -10.21 -1.21
CA HIS A 36 -10.62 -10.68 -2.60
C HIS A 36 -9.38 -11.53 -2.91
N ASP A 37 -9.55 -12.60 -3.69
CA ASP A 37 -8.51 -13.61 -3.93
C ASP A 37 -7.68 -13.37 -5.20
N ASP A 38 -8.22 -12.64 -6.18
CA ASP A 38 -7.59 -12.39 -7.47
C ASP A 38 -6.79 -11.07 -7.48
N TRP A 39 -5.69 -11.05 -6.74
CA TRP A 39 -4.70 -9.97 -6.76
C TRP A 39 -3.39 -10.39 -7.41
N ALA A 40 -2.93 -9.59 -8.38
CA ALA A 40 -1.54 -9.61 -8.83
C ALA A 40 -0.70 -8.72 -7.90
N ILE A 41 0.22 -9.33 -7.14
CA ILE A 41 1.06 -8.62 -6.16
C ILE A 41 2.51 -8.52 -6.64
N THR A 42 3.03 -7.29 -6.76
CA THR A 42 4.42 -7.02 -7.15
C THR A 42 5.13 -6.18 -6.09
N GLY A 43 6.20 -6.72 -5.51
CA GLY A 43 7.13 -5.97 -4.66
C GLY A 43 8.18 -5.22 -5.46
N LYS A 44 8.34 -3.91 -5.21
CA LYS A 44 9.43 -3.07 -5.73
C LYS A 44 10.20 -2.47 -4.56
N LYS A 45 11.36 -1.88 -4.86
CA LYS A 45 12.26 -1.26 -3.86
C LYS A 45 11.53 -0.25 -2.96
N ASP A 46 10.62 0.52 -3.54
CA ASP A 46 10.02 1.69 -2.88
C ASP A 46 8.51 1.55 -2.64
N TYR A 47 7.87 0.49 -3.15
CA TYR A 47 6.43 0.26 -3.02
C TYR A 47 6.05 -1.21 -3.23
N ILE A 48 4.85 -1.56 -2.78
CA ILE A 48 4.16 -2.80 -3.13
C ILE A 48 2.96 -2.41 -3.99
N LEU A 49 2.76 -3.12 -5.09
CA LEU A 49 1.68 -2.90 -6.04
C LEU A 49 0.74 -4.10 -5.98
N LEU A 50 -0.55 -3.83 -5.78
CA LEU A 50 -1.64 -4.81 -5.84
C LEU A 50 -2.58 -4.37 -6.96
N GLU A 51 -2.77 -5.24 -7.94
CA GLU A 51 -3.56 -4.97 -9.14
C GLU A 51 -4.62 -6.06 -9.30
N THR A 52 -5.83 -5.67 -9.71
CA THR A 52 -6.93 -6.58 -10.02
C THR A 52 -7.89 -5.91 -11.00
N GLU A 53 -8.56 -6.70 -11.82
CA GLU A 53 -9.64 -6.25 -12.72
C GLU A 53 -11.03 -6.66 -12.21
N THR A 54 -11.09 -7.41 -11.11
CA THR A 54 -12.27 -8.17 -10.69
C THR A 54 -12.85 -7.70 -9.34
N TYR A 55 -12.27 -6.67 -8.72
CA TYR A 55 -12.71 -6.12 -7.44
C TYR A 55 -13.07 -4.64 -7.52
N ASP A 56 -14.13 -4.21 -6.82
CA ASP A 56 -14.56 -2.82 -6.82
C ASP A 56 -13.62 -1.94 -5.98
N PHE A 57 -13.18 -0.83 -6.56
CA PHE A 57 -12.23 0.06 -5.91
C PHE A 57 -12.81 0.78 -4.68
N ASN A 58 -14.13 1.04 -4.63
CA ASN A 58 -14.76 1.70 -3.48
C ASN A 58 -14.80 0.76 -2.28
N ASP A 59 -15.02 -0.54 -2.52
CA ASP A 59 -15.01 -1.56 -1.48
C ASP A 59 -13.61 -1.70 -0.87
N ALA A 60 -12.56 -1.70 -1.70
CA ALA A 60 -11.17 -1.66 -1.23
C ALA A 60 -10.89 -0.44 -0.34
N ILE A 61 -11.28 0.76 -0.78
CA ILE A 61 -11.10 2.00 0.00
C ILE A 61 -11.87 1.94 1.32
N LYS A 62 -13.10 1.42 1.28
CA LYS A 62 -13.98 1.34 2.45
C LYS A 62 -13.36 0.47 3.55
N ILE A 63 -12.89 -0.73 3.21
CA ILE A 63 -12.27 -1.66 4.18
C ILE A 63 -11.02 -1.02 4.81
N LEU A 64 -10.18 -0.37 4.00
CA LEU A 64 -9.00 0.32 4.50
C LEU A 64 -9.37 1.49 5.44
N LYS A 65 -10.36 2.30 5.08
CA LYS A 65 -10.82 3.41 5.95
C LYS A 65 -11.44 2.92 7.26
N GLU A 66 -12.20 1.84 7.22
CA GLU A 66 -12.80 1.23 8.41
C GLU A 66 -11.73 0.72 9.39
N GLN A 67 -10.55 0.34 8.89
CA GLN A 67 -9.39 -0.06 9.69
C GLN A 67 -8.47 1.12 10.08
N GLY A 68 -8.89 2.35 9.81
CA GLY A 68 -8.16 3.56 10.20
C GLY A 68 -6.92 3.84 9.36
N PHE A 69 -6.89 3.38 8.10
CA PHE A 69 -5.89 3.82 7.14
C PHE A 69 -6.27 5.18 6.56
N ASP A 70 -5.30 6.09 6.55
CA ASP A 70 -5.43 7.40 5.94
C ASP A 70 -5.09 7.34 4.44
N GLY A 71 -5.73 8.22 3.67
CA GLY A 71 -5.50 8.30 2.22
C GLY A 71 -4.08 8.72 1.82
N SER A 72 -3.27 9.24 2.75
CA SER A 72 -1.84 9.52 2.49
C SER A 72 -0.95 8.29 2.53
N GLU A 73 -1.46 7.14 2.97
CA GLU A 73 -0.64 5.94 3.20
C GLU A 73 -0.58 5.01 1.99
N PHE A 74 -1.45 5.21 1.01
CA PHE A 74 -1.51 4.44 -0.23
C PHE A 74 -1.81 5.35 -1.42
N ILE A 75 -1.49 4.86 -2.61
CA ILE A 75 -1.84 5.51 -3.87
C ILE A 75 -2.79 4.59 -4.60
N LEU A 76 -3.97 5.09 -4.93
CA LEU A 76 -4.96 4.36 -5.71
C LEU A 76 -4.96 4.83 -7.15
N LYS A 77 -4.88 3.88 -8.09
CA LYS A 77 -4.97 4.13 -9.53
C LYS A 77 -6.06 3.23 -10.10
N VAL A 78 -7.02 3.85 -10.78
CA VAL A 78 -8.07 3.14 -11.51
C VAL A 78 -7.81 3.35 -12.99
N GLU A 79 -7.53 2.27 -13.71
CA GLU A 79 -7.41 2.30 -15.16
C GLU A 79 -8.73 1.83 -15.76
N TYR A 80 -9.38 2.71 -16.52
CA TYR A 80 -10.64 2.38 -17.19
C TYR A 80 -10.37 2.03 -18.65
N THR A 81 -10.46 0.74 -18.97
CA THR A 81 -10.38 0.27 -20.35
C THR A 81 -11.74 0.47 -21.04
N ARG A 82 -11.88 1.59 -21.77
CA ARG A 82 -13.05 1.85 -22.62
C ARG A 82 -13.10 0.86 -23.80
N LYS A 83 -14.04 -0.08 -23.78
CA LYS A 83 -14.39 -0.93 -24.93
C LYS A 83 -15.29 -0.20 -25.94
N TRP A 84 -14.87 0.97 -26.46
CA TRP A 84 -15.53 1.49 -27.65
C TRP A 84 -15.11 0.61 -28.83
N GLY A 85 -16.11 -0.06 -29.42
CA GLY A 85 -15.94 -1.07 -30.44
C GLY A 85 -15.11 -0.57 -31.63
N VAL A 86 -14.45 -1.54 -32.27
CA VAL A 86 -13.98 -1.41 -33.65
C VAL A 86 -15.13 -0.83 -34.48
N LEU A 87 -14.92 0.35 -35.06
CA LEU A 87 -15.77 0.94 -36.10
C LEU A 87 -15.54 0.19 -37.42
#